data_AF-A0A1L9SPC1-F1
#
_entry.id   AF-A0A1L9SPC1-F1
#
_cell.length_a   1.000
_cell.length_b   1.000
_cell.length_c   1.000
_cell.angle_alpha   90.00
_cell.angle_beta   90.00
_cell.angle_gamma   90.00
#
_symmetry.space_group_name_H-M   'P 1'
#
loop_
_entity.id
_entity.type
_entity.pdbx_description
1 polymer ?
#
loop_
_entity_poly.entity_id
_entity_poly.type
_entity_poly.pdbx_seq_one_letter_code
_entity_poly.pdbx_strand_id
1 'polypeptide(L)'
;LSSTPQQPSQPPAFPDQDPDHEYESLAVGEKPHAYYSPHKPKRLWPPDMSKLSPKHQFRLERKYRRRAALKYARPKWMKATKLAQWWVIGFILVYAVLFMEWDAKGGPFDEIRDSIFAGFKAVFSTPPPPAPTRR
;
A
#
# COMPACT_ATOMS: atom_id res chain seq x y z
N LEU A 1 6.37 -52.30 24.49
CA LEU A 1 5.28 -51.54 25.15
C LEU A 1 5.83 -50.96 26.45
N SER A 2 6.24 -49.69 26.44
CA SER A 2 6.44 -48.88 27.66
C SER A 2 6.82 -47.46 27.27
N SER A 3 5.81 -46.71 26.84
CA SER A 3 5.82 -45.26 26.68
C SER A 3 5.84 -44.58 28.05
N THR A 4 6.88 -43.77 28.31
CA THR A 4 6.88 -42.81 29.43
C THR A 4 6.36 -41.47 28.91
N PRO A 5 5.29 -40.88 29.49
CA PRO A 5 4.81 -39.57 29.07
C PRO A 5 5.67 -38.47 29.72
N GLN A 6 6.34 -37.65 28.91
CA GLN A 6 7.00 -36.43 29.37
C GLN A 6 5.94 -35.33 29.60
N GLN A 7 5.92 -34.83 30.83
CA GLN A 7 5.07 -33.74 31.30
C GLN A 7 5.58 -32.39 30.75
N PRO A 8 4.71 -31.50 30.24
CA PRO A 8 5.13 -30.19 29.76
C PRO A 8 5.46 -29.26 30.94
N SER A 9 6.67 -28.70 30.94
CA SER A 9 7.12 -27.67 31.87
C SER A 9 6.42 -26.33 31.60
N GLN A 10 5.78 -25.76 32.62
CA GLN A 10 5.23 -24.40 32.59
C GLN A 10 6.35 -23.35 32.51
N PRO A 11 6.17 -22.24 31.78
CA PRO A 11 7.08 -21.09 31.83
C PRO A 11 6.93 -20.31 33.15
N PRO A 12 8.01 -19.68 33.67
CA PRO A 12 7.95 -18.91 34.89
C PRO A 12 7.06 -17.67 34.73
N ALA A 13 6.27 -17.37 35.76
CA ALA A 13 5.42 -16.20 35.88
C ALA A 13 6.25 -14.90 35.79
N PHE A 14 5.78 -13.96 34.98
CA PHE A 14 6.28 -12.58 34.97
C PHE A 14 5.76 -11.87 36.22
N PRO A 15 6.61 -11.24 37.05
CA PRO A 15 6.15 -10.41 38.15
C PRO A 15 5.49 -9.13 37.64
N ASP A 16 4.55 -8.67 38.45
CA ASP A 16 3.46 -7.74 38.18
C ASP A 16 3.87 -6.35 37.68
N GLN A 17 2.90 -5.73 37.00
CA GLN A 17 2.89 -4.34 36.56
C GLN A 17 2.92 -3.37 37.76
N ASP A 18 3.88 -2.44 37.76
CA ASP A 18 3.78 -1.20 38.54
C ASP A 18 3.16 -0.09 37.65
N PRO A 19 2.06 0.57 38.07
CA PRO A 19 1.22 1.40 37.20
C PRO A 19 1.30 2.92 37.42
N ASP A 20 2.45 3.61 37.44
CA ASP A 20 2.41 5.06 37.68
C ASP A 20 3.67 5.82 37.26
N HIS A 21 3.67 6.24 35.99
CA HIS A 21 4.40 7.42 35.57
C HIS A 21 3.38 8.47 35.10
N GLU A 22 2.93 9.26 36.06
CA GLU A 22 2.29 10.55 35.84
C GLU A 22 3.09 11.35 34.82
N TYR A 23 2.49 11.65 33.67
CA TYR A 23 2.99 12.64 32.75
C TYR A 23 2.58 14.01 33.29
N GLU A 24 3.33 14.51 34.27
CA GLU A 24 3.13 15.86 34.79
C GLU A 24 3.38 16.86 33.64
N SER A 25 2.27 17.43 33.18
CA SER A 25 2.15 18.18 31.95
C SER A 25 2.27 19.68 32.22
N LEU A 26 3.45 20.22 32.53
CA LEU A 26 3.68 21.67 32.55
C LEU A 26 5.14 22.05 32.26
N ALA A 27 5.44 22.39 31.01
CA ALA A 27 6.27 23.53 30.60
C ALA A 27 6.68 23.39 29.13
N VAL A 28 6.22 24.33 28.32
CA VAL A 28 6.62 24.51 26.92
C VAL A 28 8.14 24.74 26.87
N GLY A 29 8.82 23.74 26.31
CA GLY A 29 10.20 23.81 25.86
C GLY A 29 10.33 22.83 24.71
N GLU A 30 9.86 23.24 23.53
CA GLU A 30 9.84 22.45 22.30
C GLU A 30 11.24 21.92 21.97
N LYS A 31 11.49 20.66 22.33
CA LYS A 31 12.54 19.84 21.73
C LYS A 31 11.81 18.79 20.90
N PRO A 32 12.03 18.71 19.58
CA PRO A 32 11.43 17.64 18.80
C PRO A 32 11.88 16.33 19.44
N HIS A 33 10.91 15.51 19.84
CA HIS A 33 11.12 14.20 20.43
C HIS A 33 11.77 13.27 19.39
N ALA A 34 13.05 13.48 19.11
CA ALA A 34 13.91 12.44 18.61
C ALA A 34 14.00 11.44 19.74
N TYR A 35 13.12 10.43 19.69
CA TYR A 35 13.20 9.26 20.55
C TYR A 35 14.52 8.55 20.25
N TYR A 36 15.60 9.03 20.85
CA TYR A 36 16.88 8.37 20.85
C TYR A 36 16.77 7.26 21.87
N SER A 37 16.95 6.01 21.42
CA SER A 37 17.15 4.90 22.33
C SER A 37 18.27 5.27 23.32
N PRO A 38 18.11 5.01 24.63
CA PRO A 38 19.13 5.31 25.65
C PRO A 38 20.52 4.78 25.28
N HIS A 39 20.56 3.73 24.45
CA HIS A 39 21.78 3.19 23.88
C HIS A 39 22.02 3.74 22.47
N LYS A 40 23.14 4.45 22.30
CA LYS A 40 23.67 4.80 20.98
C LYS A 40 24.06 3.51 20.24
N PRO A 41 23.68 3.33 18.96
CA PRO A 41 24.14 2.20 18.18
C PRO A 41 25.67 2.14 18.18
N LYS A 42 26.25 1.00 18.59
CA LYS A 42 27.71 0.78 18.62
C LYS A 42 28.38 0.96 17.25
N ARG A 43 27.60 0.92 16.16
CA ARG A 43 28.03 1.20 14.78
C ARG A 43 26.99 2.12 14.12
N LEU A 44 27.42 3.34 13.75
CA LEU A 44 26.57 4.28 13.02
C LEU A 44 26.28 3.73 11.62
N TRP A 45 25.01 3.71 11.26
CA TRP A 45 24.55 3.42 9.90
C TRP A 45 24.22 4.76 9.24
N PRO A 46 24.55 5.02 7.97
CA PRO A 46 25.24 4.19 6.98
C PRO A 46 26.76 4.06 7.24
N PRO A 47 27.41 2.98 6.78
CA PRO A 47 28.86 2.84 6.85
C PRO A 47 29.51 3.87 5.91
N ASP A 48 30.49 4.62 6.42
CA ASP A 48 31.29 5.55 5.61
C ASP A 48 32.02 4.81 4.48
N MET A 49 31.48 4.87 3.26
CA MET A 49 32.03 4.14 2.10
C MET A 49 33.40 4.68 1.65
N SER A 50 33.71 5.94 1.95
CA SER A 50 34.99 6.59 1.59
C SER A 50 36.18 6.17 2.46
N LYS A 51 35.93 5.58 3.63
CA LYS A 51 36.96 5.09 4.57
C LYS A 51 37.21 3.59 4.44
N LEU A 52 36.44 2.90 3.61
CA LEU A 52 36.52 1.46 3.42
C LEU A 52 37.35 1.13 2.18
N SER A 53 38.25 0.15 2.31
CA SER A 53 38.98 -0.43 1.18
C SER A 53 38.00 -0.87 0.07
N PRO A 54 38.33 -0.67 -1.22
CA PRO A 54 37.48 -1.05 -2.35
C PRO A 54 36.98 -2.50 -2.29
N LYS A 55 37.80 -3.43 -1.78
CA LYS A 55 37.42 -4.84 -1.57
C LYS A 55 36.27 -5.00 -0.58
N HIS A 56 36.25 -4.20 0.48
CA HIS A 56 35.17 -4.21 1.47
C HIS A 56 33.91 -3.52 0.94
N GLN A 57 34.07 -2.45 0.15
CA GLN A 57 32.98 -1.76 -0.53
C GLN A 57 32.22 -2.69 -1.48
N PHE A 58 32.91 -3.43 -2.35
CA PHE A 58 32.26 -4.39 -3.26
C PHE A 58 31.50 -5.50 -2.52
N ARG A 59 32.00 -5.94 -1.36
CA ARG A 59 31.31 -6.95 -0.53
C ARG A 59 30.02 -6.40 0.10
N LEU A 60 30.04 -5.15 0.55
CA LEU A 60 28.86 -4.46 1.08
C LEU A 60 27.84 -4.18 -0.03
N GLU A 61 28.30 -3.70 -1.18
CA GLU A 61 27.46 -3.45 -2.36
C GLU A 61 26.77 -4.74 -2.82
N ARG A 62 27.51 -5.86 -2.91
CA ARG A 62 26.94 -7.16 -3.25
C ARG A 62 25.90 -7.63 -2.23
N LYS A 63 26.15 -7.42 -0.93
CA LYS A 63 25.19 -7.76 0.15
C LYS A 63 23.94 -6.88 0.09
N TYR A 64 24.10 -5.58 -0.22
CA TYR A 64 22.99 -4.65 -0.43
C TYR A 64 22.14 -5.07 -1.63
N ARG A 65 22.77 -5.32 -2.79
CA ARG A 65 22.08 -5.73 -4.03
C ARG A 65 21.28 -7.02 -3.86
N ARG A 66 21.83 -8.00 -3.14
CA ARG A 66 21.13 -9.25 -2.79
C ARG A 66 19.91 -8.98 -1.89
N ARG A 67 20.06 -8.19 -0.82
CA ARG A 67 18.95 -7.85 0.09
C ARG A 67 17.87 -7.01 -0.58
N ALA A 68 18.26 -6.11 -1.48
CA ALA A 68 17.36 -5.34 -2.32
C ALA A 68 16.54 -6.28 -3.21
N ALA A 69 17.18 -7.20 -3.93
CA ALA A 69 16.48 -8.19 -4.75
C ALA A 69 15.47 -9.03 -3.94
N LEU A 70 15.83 -9.47 -2.72
CA LEU A 70 14.89 -10.17 -1.83
C LEU A 70 13.72 -9.27 -1.38
N LYS A 71 13.96 -7.98 -1.11
CA LYS A 71 12.88 -7.02 -0.80
C LYS A 71 11.99 -6.71 -2.01
N TYR A 72 12.53 -6.77 -3.22
CA TYR A 72 11.79 -6.50 -4.46
C TYR A 72 11.17 -7.76 -5.09
N ALA A 73 11.53 -8.96 -4.61
CA ALA A 73 10.87 -10.23 -4.94
C ALA A 73 9.47 -10.39 -4.29
N ARG A 74 8.99 -9.35 -3.60
CA ARG A 74 7.66 -9.29 -2.97
C ARG A 74 6.54 -9.52 -3.99
N PRO A 75 5.41 -10.12 -3.56
CA PRO A 75 4.44 -10.79 -4.44
C PRO A 75 3.83 -9.84 -5.48
N LYS A 76 4.39 -9.86 -6.69
CA LYS A 76 3.83 -9.19 -7.87
C LYS A 76 2.49 -9.80 -8.27
N TRP A 77 2.30 -11.09 -7.97
CA TRP A 77 1.06 -11.82 -8.27
C TRP A 77 -0.16 -11.17 -7.62
N MET A 78 -0.07 -10.76 -6.35
CA MET A 78 -1.15 -10.05 -5.66
C MET A 78 -1.49 -8.70 -6.32
N LYS A 79 -0.50 -8.00 -6.89
CA LYS A 79 -0.73 -6.76 -7.63
C LYS A 79 -1.40 -7.05 -8.97
N ALA A 80 -0.98 -8.10 -9.66
CA ALA A 80 -1.58 -8.53 -10.92
C ALA A 80 -3.03 -9.02 -10.72
N THR A 81 -3.30 -9.80 -9.67
CA THR A 81 -4.66 -10.26 -9.36
C THR A 81 -5.55 -9.10 -8.94
N LYS A 82 -5.04 -8.12 -8.19
CA LYS A 82 -5.81 -6.90 -7.88
C LYS A 82 -6.15 -6.11 -9.15
N LEU A 83 -5.19 -5.97 -10.06
CA LEU A 83 -5.45 -5.31 -11.34
C LEU A 83 -6.47 -6.09 -12.17
N ALA A 84 -6.36 -7.41 -12.22
CA ALA A 84 -7.33 -8.28 -12.88
C ALA A 84 -8.72 -8.20 -12.23
N GLN A 85 -8.81 -8.12 -10.90
CA GLN A 85 -10.06 -7.93 -10.18
C GLN A 85 -10.74 -6.61 -10.57
N TRP A 86 -9.99 -5.50 -10.58
CA TRP A 86 -10.52 -4.20 -11.02
C TRP A 86 -10.92 -4.22 -12.50
N TRP A 87 -10.17 -4.93 -13.34
CA TRP A 87 -10.53 -5.15 -14.74
C TRP A 87 -11.82 -5.93 -14.91
N VAL A 88 -12.00 -7.03 -14.18
CA VAL A 88 -13.22 -7.85 -14.25
C VAL A 88 -14.42 -7.06 -13.73
N ILE A 89 -14.28 -6.34 -12.61
CA ILE A 89 -15.35 -5.48 -12.09
C ILE A 89 -15.72 -4.40 -13.12
N GLY A 90 -14.72 -3.67 -13.65
CA GLY A 90 -14.95 -2.65 -14.67
C GLY A 90 -15.58 -3.21 -15.94
N PHE A 91 -15.12 -4.38 -16.40
CA PHE A 91 -15.67 -5.06 -17.57
C PHE A 91 -17.13 -5.45 -17.36
N ILE A 92 -17.48 -6.00 -16.19
CA ILE A 92 -18.87 -6.34 -15.85
C ILE A 92 -19.74 -5.09 -15.79
N LEU A 93 -19.24 -3.97 -15.25
CA LEU A 93 -20.00 -2.70 -15.21
C LEU A 93 -20.23 -2.14 -16.61
N VAL A 94 -19.22 -2.16 -17.48
CA VAL A 94 -19.37 -1.73 -18.88
C VAL A 94 -20.36 -2.63 -19.61
N TYR A 95 -20.26 -3.95 -19.44
CA TYR A 95 -21.23 -4.88 -20.00
C TYR A 95 -22.65 -4.65 -19.46
N ALA A 96 -22.78 -4.43 -18.15
CA ALA A 96 -24.06 -4.14 -17.51
C ALA A 96 -24.69 -2.84 -18.03
N VAL A 97 -23.88 -1.84 -18.38
CA VAL A 97 -24.33 -0.56 -18.96
C VAL A 97 -24.69 -0.70 -20.43
N LEU A 98 -23.87 -1.40 -21.23
CA LEU A 98 -23.96 -1.39 -22.69
C LEU A 98 -24.80 -2.56 -23.27
N PHE A 99 -24.91 -3.69 -22.57
CA PHE A 99 -25.53 -4.92 -23.11
C PHE A 99 -26.60 -5.56 -22.22
N MET A 100 -26.72 -5.20 -20.94
CA MET A 100 -27.83 -5.66 -20.10
C MET A 100 -29.08 -4.83 -20.39
N GLU A 101 -29.86 -5.27 -21.36
CA GLU A 101 -31.20 -4.74 -21.59
C GLU A 101 -32.12 -5.24 -20.48
N TRP A 102 -32.55 -4.35 -19.58
CA TRP A 102 -33.48 -4.69 -18.50
C TRP A 102 -34.90 -4.67 -19.09
N ASP A 103 -35.24 -5.78 -19.75
CA ASP A 103 -36.25 -5.92 -20.81
C ASP A 103 -37.73 -5.83 -20.37
N ALA A 104 -38.15 -4.87 -19.52
CA ALA A 104 -39.60 -4.72 -19.29
C ALA A 104 -40.11 -3.36 -18.79
N LYS A 105 -39.28 -2.51 -18.19
CA LYS A 105 -39.71 -1.25 -17.58
C LYS A 105 -38.46 -0.45 -17.32
N GLY A 106 -38.30 0.70 -18.00
CA GLY A 106 -37.14 1.60 -17.92
C GLY A 106 -36.37 1.45 -16.62
N GLY A 107 -35.18 0.88 -16.72
CA GLY A 107 -34.39 0.47 -15.57
C GLY A 107 -33.84 1.69 -14.84
N PRO A 108 -33.60 1.61 -13.53
CA PRO A 108 -33.08 2.73 -12.73
C PRO A 108 -31.68 3.23 -13.15
N PHE A 109 -31.07 2.59 -14.15
CA PHE A 109 -29.76 2.94 -14.68
C PHE A 109 -29.82 3.57 -16.07
N ASP A 110 -30.97 3.62 -16.75
CA ASP A 110 -31.06 4.16 -18.12
C ASP A 110 -30.67 5.64 -18.18
N GLU A 111 -31.09 6.46 -17.21
CA GLU A 111 -30.66 7.87 -17.09
C GLU A 111 -29.14 8.03 -16.88
N ILE A 112 -28.53 7.08 -16.15
CA ILE A 112 -27.09 7.06 -15.89
C ILE A 112 -26.34 6.66 -17.16
N ARG A 113 -26.86 5.67 -17.91
CA ARG A 113 -26.30 5.24 -19.20
C ARG A 113 -26.30 6.39 -20.20
N ASP A 114 -27.44 7.06 -20.36
CA ASP A 114 -27.58 8.18 -21.29
C ASP A 114 -26.64 9.34 -20.95
N SER A 115 -26.49 9.67 -19.66
CA SER A 115 -25.56 10.70 -19.20
C SER A 115 -24.09 10.35 -19.51
N ILE A 116 -23.70 9.08 -19.35
CA ILE A 116 -22.35 8.61 -19.65
C ILE A 116 -22.09 8.58 -21.16
N PHE A 117 -23.02 8.07 -21.96
CA PHE A 117 -22.90 8.07 -23.43
C PHE A 117 -22.93 9.48 -24.00
N ALA A 118 -23.77 10.37 -23.47
CA ALA A 118 -23.79 11.77 -23.87
C ALA A 118 -22.47 12.47 -23.55
N GLY A 119 -21.91 12.24 -22.35
CA GLY A 119 -20.59 12.77 -21.97
C GLY A 119 -19.45 12.21 -22.83
N PHE A 120 -19.43 10.90 -23.06
CA PHE A 120 -18.44 10.28 -23.94
C PHE A 120 -18.56 10.77 -25.38
N LYS A 121 -19.78 10.85 -25.92
CA LYS A 121 -20.05 11.37 -27.26
C LYS A 121 -19.68 12.85 -27.36
N ALA A 122 -19.88 13.66 -26.34
CA ALA A 122 -19.46 15.06 -26.33
C ALA A 122 -17.93 15.24 -26.37
N VAL A 123 -17.17 14.36 -25.71
CA VAL A 123 -15.70 14.38 -25.71
C VAL A 123 -15.11 13.84 -27.01
N PHE A 124 -15.75 12.84 -27.62
CA PHE A 124 -15.28 12.20 -28.85
C PHE A 124 -15.93 12.76 -30.13
N SER A 125 -16.88 13.68 -30.04
CA SER A 125 -17.47 14.35 -31.21
C SER A 125 -16.75 15.64 -31.58
N THR A 126 -16.71 15.92 -32.87
CA THR A 126 -16.26 17.19 -33.43
C THR A 126 -17.08 18.36 -32.86
N PRO A 127 -16.46 19.52 -32.53
CA PRO A 127 -17.20 20.67 -32.03
C PRO A 127 -18.29 21.10 -33.04
N PRO A 128 -19.44 21.60 -32.55
CA PRO A 128 -20.54 22.01 -33.42
C PRO A 128 -20.07 23.11 -34.38
N PRO A 129 -20.44 23.05 -35.68
CA PRO A 129 -20.00 24.03 -36.67
C PRO A 129 -20.51 25.43 -36.28
N PRO A 130 -19.66 26.48 -36.41
CA PRO A 130 -20.04 27.84 -36.04
C PRO A 130 -21.22 28.33 -36.87
N ALA A 131 -22.21 28.92 -36.22
CA ALA A 131 -23.42 29.43 -36.87
C ALA A 131 -23.07 30.51 -37.93
N PRO A 132 -23.72 30.51 -39.10
CA PRO A 132 -23.47 31.51 -40.13
C PRO A 132 -23.83 32.90 -39.61
N THR A 133 -22.82 33.78 -39.55
CA THR A 133 -22.99 35.19 -39.22
C THR A 133 -23.77 35.85 -40.36
N ARG A 134 -25.04 36.17 -40.10
CA ARG A 134 -25.88 36.95 -41.01
C ARG A 134 -25.31 38.37 -41.09
N ARG A 135 -24.72 38.72 -42.22
CA ARG A 135 -24.31 40.09 -42.56
C ARG A 135 -25.52 40.92 -42.99
#